data_AF-A0A2G9ZYU6-F1
#
_entry.id   AF-A0A2G9ZYU6-F1
#
_cell.length_a   1.000
_cell.length_b   1.000
_cell.length_c   1.000
_cell.angle_alpha   90.00
_cell.angle_beta   90.00
_cell.angle_gamma   90.00
#
_symmetry.space_group_name_H-M   'P 1'
#
loop_
_entity.id
_entity.type
_entity.pdbx_description
1 polymer ?
#
loop_
_entity_poly.entity_id
_entity_poly.type
_entity_poly.pdbx_seq_one_letter_code
_entity_poly.pdbx_strand_id
1 'polypeptide(L)'
;MPILKPPIVFGVVFATIGTYFLVYGAWHLVEIYSRPAPMFDLGTGLSPEKGMMWAKCLAGASVILMGLLMIIKAKIDGKGEKSD
;
A
#
# COMPACT_ATOMS: atom_id res chain seq x y z
N MET A 1 0.15 -23.66 20.25
CA MET A 1 0.14 -22.40 19.47
C MET A 1 -0.71 -22.61 18.23
N PRO A 2 -1.72 -21.79 17.94
CA PRO A 2 -2.49 -21.95 16.71
C PRO A 2 -1.56 -21.74 15.50
N ILE A 3 -1.50 -22.74 14.61
CA ILE A 3 -0.71 -22.69 13.39
C ILE A 3 -1.36 -21.63 12.49
N LEU A 4 -0.74 -20.45 12.38
CA LEU A 4 -1.24 -19.40 11.48
C LEU A 4 -1.10 -19.92 10.05
N LYS A 5 -2.21 -19.97 9.29
CA LYS A 5 -2.18 -20.42 7.90
C LYS A 5 -1.19 -19.51 7.12
N PRO A 6 -0.20 -20.07 6.40
CA PRO A 6 0.81 -19.30 5.66
C PRO A 6 0.26 -18.12 4.83
N PRO A 7 -0.86 -18.24 4.08
CA PRO A 7 -1.38 -17.12 3.28
C PRO A 7 -1.86 -15.92 4.12
N ILE A 8 -2.27 -16.14 5.38
CA ILE A 8 -2.63 -15.06 6.30
C ILE A 8 -1.38 -14.30 6.75
N VAL A 9 -0.30 -15.03 7.05
CA VAL A 9 1.00 -14.42 7.41
C VAL A 9 1.50 -13.55 6.26
N PHE A 10 1.50 -14.08 5.03
CA PHE A 10 1.90 -13.32 3.85
C PHE A 10 1.03 -12.08 3.66
N GLY A 11 -0.30 -12.22 3.75
CA GLY A 11 -1.21 -11.09 3.60
C GLY A 11 -0.98 -9.98 4.62
N VAL A 12 -0.69 -10.32 5.88
CA VAL A 12 -0.34 -9.33 6.93
C VAL A 12 0.99 -8.65 6.63
N VAL A 13 2.00 -9.39 6.17
CA VAL A 13 3.31 -8.82 5.79
C VAL A 13 3.13 -7.83 4.64
N PHE A 14 2.41 -8.21 3.58
CA PHE A 14 2.13 -7.30 2.46
C PHE A 14 1.34 -6.07 2.92
N ALA A 15 0.29 -6.23 3.73
CA ALA A 15 -0.45 -5.09 4.26
C ALA A 15 0.44 -4.13 5.07
N THR A 16 1.37 -4.67 5.86
CA THR A 16 2.30 -3.87 6.67
C THR A 16 3.28 -3.11 5.79
N ILE A 17 3.90 -3.79 4.81
CA ILE A 17 4.84 -3.18 3.86
C ILE A 17 4.13 -2.08 3.06
N GLY A 18 2.95 -2.37 2.51
CA GLY A 18 2.19 -1.40 1.74
C GLY A 18 1.79 -0.17 2.56
N THR A 19 1.43 -0.36 3.84
CA THR A 19 1.16 0.74 4.78
C THR A 19 2.39 1.61 5.00
N TYR A 20 3.58 1.01 5.17
CA TYR A 20 4.83 1.76 5.29
C TYR A 20 5.09 2.65 4.06
N PHE A 21 4.95 2.10 2.85
CA PHE A 21 5.13 2.87 1.62
C PHE A 21 4.10 4.00 1.48
N LEU A 22 2.85 3.73 1.84
CA LEU A 22 1.76 4.71 1.77
C LEU A 22 1.98 5.85 2.76
N VAL A 23 2.31 5.55 4.01
CA VAL A 23 2.59 6.57 5.04
C VAL A 23 3.83 7.38 4.66
N TYR A 24 4.91 6.73 4.21
CA TYR A 24 6.12 7.41 3.78
C TYR A 24 5.86 8.38 2.62
N GLY A 25 5.17 7.91 1.57
CA GLY A 25 4.82 8.73 0.42
C GLY A 25 3.89 9.87 0.79
N ALA A 26 2.87 9.62 1.61
CA ALA A 26 1.90 10.63 2.06
C ALA A 26 2.57 11.71 2.91
N TRP A 27 3.44 11.32 3.85
CA TRP A 27 4.19 12.26 4.68
C TRP A 27 5.07 13.19 3.84
N HIS A 28 5.82 12.63 2.88
CA HIS A 28 6.67 13.43 2.00
C HIS A 28 5.85 14.28 1.02
N LEU A 29 4.69 13.80 0.57
CA LEU A 29 3.75 14.62 -0.20
C LEU A 29 3.32 15.83 0.61
N VAL A 30 2.88 15.65 1.85
CA VAL A 30 2.48 16.77 2.73
C VAL A 30 3.60 17.78 2.87
N GLU A 31 4.84 17.33 3.10
CA GLU A 31 6.00 18.22 3.19
C GLU A 31 6.25 18.98 1.87
N ILE A 32 6.23 18.28 0.74
CA ILE A 32 6.46 18.87 -0.58
C ILE A 32 5.35 19.87 -0.97
N TYR A 33 4.10 19.60 -0.59
CA TYR A 33 2.97 20.52 -0.82
C TYR A 33 2.94 21.69 0.16
N SER A 34 3.58 21.58 1.32
CA SER A 34 3.68 22.67 2.30
C SER A 34 4.74 23.71 1.92
N ARG A 35 5.65 23.39 0.99
CA ARG A 35 6.65 24.34 0.49
C ARG A 35 6.01 25.30 -0.54
N PRO A 36 6.35 26.60 -0.52
CA PRO A 36 5.82 27.61 -1.46
C PRO A 36 6.38 27.48 -2.89
N ALA A 37 6.66 26.26 -3.35
CA ALA A 37 7.14 25.97 -4.69
C ALA A 37 5.94 25.67 -5.62
N PRO A 38 5.92 26.21 -6.86
CA PRO A 38 4.81 26.03 -7.78
C PRO A 38 4.52 24.55 -8.04
N MET A 39 3.23 24.20 -8.08
CA MET A 39 2.72 22.83 -8.25
C MET A 39 2.98 22.28 -9.65
N PHE A 40 3.02 23.18 -10.62
CA PHE A 40 3.31 22.95 -12.02
C PHE A 40 4.35 23.97 -12.41
N ASP A 41 5.49 23.51 -12.92
CA ASP A 41 6.44 24.40 -13.56
C ASP A 41 6.18 24.31 -15.06
N LEU A 42 5.83 25.44 -15.68
CA LEU A 42 5.37 25.52 -17.07
C LEU A 42 6.39 24.96 -18.07
N GLY A 43 7.66 24.80 -17.67
CA GLY A 43 8.71 24.16 -18.47
C GLY A 43 8.93 22.66 -18.26
N THR A 44 8.53 22.09 -17.11
CA THR A 44 8.79 20.67 -16.75
C THR A 44 7.54 19.85 -16.45
N GLY A 45 6.37 20.48 -16.34
CA GLY A 45 5.10 19.83 -16.04
C GLY A 45 4.96 19.49 -14.54
N LEU A 46 4.67 18.23 -14.24
CA LEU A 46 4.53 17.73 -12.87
C LEU A 46 5.94 17.54 -12.28
N SER A 47 6.23 18.16 -11.13
CA SER A 47 7.54 18.02 -10.47
C SER A 47 7.91 16.54 -10.33
N PRO A 48 9.07 16.09 -10.83
CA PRO A 48 9.48 14.67 -10.77
C PRO A 48 9.46 14.10 -9.35
N GLU A 49 9.77 14.94 -8.35
CA GLU A 49 9.70 14.58 -6.93
C GLU A 49 8.25 14.32 -6.47
N LYS A 50 7.30 15.18 -6.83
CA LYS A 50 5.86 14.98 -6.50
C LYS A 50 5.31 13.73 -7.19
N GLY A 51 5.66 13.53 -8.46
CA GLY A 51 5.26 12.35 -9.22
C GLY A 51 5.80 11.05 -8.62
N MET A 52 7.07 11.03 -8.22
CA MET A 52 7.69 9.88 -7.57
C MET A 52 7.02 9.55 -6.22
N MET A 53 6.64 10.54 -5.42
CA MET A 53 5.97 10.29 -4.14
C MET A 53 4.54 9.77 -4.32
N TRP A 54 3.80 10.29 -5.31
CA TRP A 54 2.50 9.71 -5.70
C TRP A 54 2.62 8.26 -6.18
N ALA A 55 3.65 7.94 -6.95
CA ALA A 55 3.94 6.57 -7.37
C ALA A 55 4.20 5.64 -6.17
N LYS A 56 4.93 6.12 -5.15
CA LYS A 56 5.14 5.38 -3.89
C LYS A 56 3.83 5.15 -3.12
N CYS A 57 2.95 6.15 -3.05
CA CYS A 57 1.62 6.01 -2.45
C CYS A 57 0.76 4.97 -3.17
N LEU A 58 0.71 5.04 -4.50
CA LEU A 58 -0.03 4.09 -5.34
C LEU A 58 0.50 2.67 -5.16
N ALA A 59 1.82 2.49 -5.23
CA ALA A 59 2.45 1.20 -4.99
C ALA A 59 2.11 0.65 -3.60
N GLY A 60 2.18 1.50 -2.55
CA GLY A 60 1.78 1.13 -1.20
C GLY A 60 0.32 0.68 -1.12
N ALA A 61 -0.60 1.44 -1.70
CA ALA A 61 -2.03 1.11 -1.72
C ALA A 61 -2.31 -0.22 -2.45
N SER A 62 -1.67 -0.46 -3.60
CA SER A 62 -1.80 -1.72 -4.35
C SER A 62 -1.32 -2.92 -3.54
N VAL A 63 -0.20 -2.76 -2.81
CA VAL A 63 0.36 -3.82 -1.96
C VAL A 63 -0.55 -4.10 -0.75
N ILE A 64 -1.15 -3.08 -0.13
CA ILE A 64 -2.16 -3.26 0.92
C ILE A 64 -3.36 -4.04 0.39
N LEU A 65 -3.89 -3.64 -0.77
CA LEU A 65 -5.04 -4.29 -1.39
C LEU A 65 -4.76 -5.77 -1.66
N MET A 66 -3.59 -6.08 -2.21
CA MET A 66 -3.17 -7.46 -2.45
C MET A 66 -3.09 -8.27 -1.15
N GLY A 67 -2.49 -7.71 -0.09
CA GLY A 67 -2.41 -8.35 1.22
C GLY A 67 -3.79 -8.65 1.81
N LEU A 68 -4.73 -7.70 1.70
CA LEU A 68 -6.11 -7.88 2.16
C LEU A 68 -6.85 -8.96 1.37
N LEU A 69 -6.70 -8.97 0.04
CA LEU A 69 -7.32 -9.99 -0.82
C LEU A 69 -6.81 -11.40 -0.49
N MET A 70 -5.52 -11.56 -0.20
CA MET A 70 -4.96 -12.84 0.24
C MET A 70 -5.57 -13.31 1.57
N ILE A 71 -5.74 -12.40 2.53
CA ILE A 71 -6.39 -12.72 3.83
C ILE A 71 -7.85 -13.11 3.62
N ILE A 72 -8.59 -12.37 2.79
CA ILE A 72 -10.00 -12.65 2.50
C ILE A 72 -10.13 -14.03 1.83
N LYS A 73 -9.33 -14.31 0.80
CA LYS A 73 -9.33 -15.60 0.10
C LYS A 73 -9.02 -16.76 1.06
N ALA A 74 -7.97 -16.64 1.88
CA ALA A 74 -7.61 -17.66 2.86
C ALA A 74 -8.73 -17.94 3.88
N LYS A 75 -9.54 -16.93 4.23
CA LYS A 75 -10.71 -17.09 5.11
C LYS A 75 -11.87 -17.79 4.40
N ILE A 76 -12.10 -17.51 3.11
CA ILE A 76 -13.14 -18.18 2.31
C ILE A 76 -12.79 -19.66 2.15
N ASP A 77 -11.56 -19.97 1.73
CA ASP A 77 -11.09 -21.34 1.52
C ASP A 77 -11.15 -22.14 2.84
N GLY A 78 -10.76 -21.53 3.96
CA GLY A 78 -10.87 -22.16 5.28
C GLY A 78 -12.29 -22.31 5.85
N LYS A 79 -13.30 -21.63 5.27
CA LYS A 79 -14.71 -21.86 5.59
C LYS A 79 -15.29 -23.05 4.82
N GLY A 80 -14.84 -23.27 3.58
CA GLY A 80 -15.21 -24.42 2.77
C GLY A 80 -14.84 -25.75 3.42
N GLU A 81 -13.61 -25.85 3.96
CA GLU A 81 -13.10 -27.08 4.61
C GLU A 81 -13.85 -27.53 5.88
N LYS A 82 -14.71 -26.69 6.48
CA LYS A 82 -15.48 -27.05 7.69
C LYS A 82 -16.90 -27.53 7.40
N SER A 83 -17.29 -27.55 6.12
CA SER A 83 -18.68 -27.79 5.68
C SER A 83 -18.90 -29.18 5.07
N ASP A 84 -17.84 -29.96 4.90
CA ASP A 84 -17.84 -31.39 4.53
C ASP A 84 -17.41 -32.24 5.73
#